data_AF-A0A3A4WK48-F1
#
_entry.id   AF-A0A3A4WK48-F1
#
_cell.length_a   1.000
_cell.length_b   1.000
_cell.length_c   1.000
_cell.angle_alpha   90.00
_cell.angle_beta   90.00
_cell.angle_gamma   90.00
#
_symmetry.space_group_name_H-M   'P 1'
#
loop_
_entity.id
_entity.type
_entity.pdbx_description
1 polymer ?
#
loop_
_entity_poly.entity_id
_entity_poly.type
_entity_poly.pdbx_seq_one_letter_code
_entity_poly.pdbx_strand_id
1 'polypeptide(L)'
;MDRQVTKEEVPSYEIVEEKIREIDGSIIILRIFYIFMHIAYKFQVIKNDKLCTVEIPRKLLEGLRSRNLMLEEELNRIINTSLEHSDCWNKV
;
A
#
# COMPACT_ATOMS: atom_id res chain seq x y z
N MET A 1 0.10 4.83 18.62
CA MET A 1 1.41 5.14 18.02
C MET A 1 1.54 4.28 16.78
N ASP A 2 1.85 4.89 15.65
CA ASP A 2 2.09 4.16 14.40
C ASP A 2 3.46 3.52 14.49
N ARG A 3 3.51 2.18 14.37
CA ARG A 3 4.76 1.43 14.45
C ARG A 3 5.30 1.28 13.04
N GLN A 4 6.52 1.74 12.79
CA GLN A 4 7.20 1.38 11.54
C GLN A 4 7.46 -0.13 11.54
N VAL A 5 7.11 -0.79 10.44
CA VAL A 5 7.23 -2.24 10.26
C VAL A 5 8.05 -2.56 9.02
N THR A 6 8.62 -3.75 8.98
CA THR A 6 9.31 -4.26 7.79
C THR A 6 8.37 -5.02 6.87
N LYS A 7 8.81 -5.30 5.64
CA LYS A 7 8.02 -6.02 4.63
C LYS A 7 7.61 -7.43 5.09
N GLU A 8 8.42 -8.07 5.94
CA GLU A 8 8.16 -9.42 6.47
C GLU A 8 7.01 -9.44 7.49
N GLU A 9 6.73 -8.31 8.14
CA GLU A 9 5.65 -8.19 9.12
C GLU A 9 4.29 -7.92 8.45
N VAL A 10 4.29 -7.55 7.17
CA VAL A 10 3.11 -7.15 6.41
C VAL A 10 2.54 -8.38 5.68
N PRO A 11 1.28 -8.77 5.97
CA PRO A 11 0.65 -9.86 5.24
C PRO A 11 0.57 -9.53 3.75
N SER A 12 0.93 -10.51 2.90
CA SER A 12 0.79 -10.38 1.44
C SER A 12 1.51 -9.16 0.86
N TYR A 13 2.61 -8.72 1.48
CA TYR A 13 3.41 -7.58 1.01
C TYR A 13 3.78 -7.67 -0.47
N GLU A 14 4.20 -8.86 -0.92
CA GLU A 14 4.63 -9.11 -2.31
C GLU A 14 3.53 -8.76 -3.31
N ILE A 15 2.27 -9.06 -2.99
CA ILE A 15 1.11 -8.75 -3.84
C ILE A 15 0.92 -7.23 -3.91
N VAL A 16 1.05 -6.51 -2.79
CA VAL A 16 0.95 -5.05 -2.76
C VAL A 16 2.06 -4.40 -3.59
N GLU A 17 3.29 -4.88 -3.43
CA GLU A 17 4.44 -4.38 -4.19
C GLU A 17 4.28 -4.64 -5.69
N GLU A 18 3.85 -5.83 -6.07
CA GLU A 18 3.56 -6.19 -7.47
C GLU A 18 2.50 -5.27 -8.06
N LYS A 19 1.38 -5.05 -7.36
CA LYS A 19 0.31 -4.16 -7.85
C LYS A 19 0.73 -2.70 -7.98
N ILE A 20 1.51 -2.18 -7.03
CA ILE A 20 2.06 -0.82 -7.15
C ILE A 20 3.00 -0.72 -8.36
N ARG A 21 3.84 -1.75 -8.59
CA ARG A 21 4.77 -1.80 -9.72
C ARG A 21 4.06 -1.98 -11.08
N GLU A 22 2.96 -2.72 -11.12
CA GLU A 22 2.10 -2.86 -12.31
C GLU A 22 1.48 -1.53 -12.74
N ILE A 23 1.06 -0.70 -11.76
CA ILE A 23 0.52 0.63 -12.02
C ILE A 23 1.62 1.55 -12.55
N ASP A 24 2.77 1.58 -11.87
CA ASP A 24 3.91 2.37 -12.30
C ASP A 24 5.21 1.79 -11.73
N GLY A 25 6.06 1.28 -12.61
CA GLY A 25 7.33 0.65 -12.26
C GLY A 25 8.38 1.60 -11.66
N SER A 26 8.15 2.92 -11.68
CA SER A 26 9.02 3.91 -11.05
C SER A 26 8.68 4.20 -9.58
N ILE A 27 7.54 3.70 -9.08
CA ILE A 27 7.13 3.88 -7.69
C ILE A 27 7.92 2.95 -6.78
N ILE A 28 8.45 3.50 -5.68
CA ILE A 28 9.20 2.74 -4.68
C ILE A 28 8.46 2.84 -3.33
N ILE A 29 8.25 1.70 -2.66
CA ILE A 29 7.77 1.68 -1.28
C ILE A 29 8.94 2.08 -0.37
N LEU A 30 8.84 3.25 0.27
CA LEU A 30 9.89 3.81 1.11
C LEU A 30 9.81 3.30 2.55
N ARG A 31 8.62 3.35 3.15
CA ARG A 31 8.37 2.96 4.55
C ARG A 31 6.97 2.39 4.70
N ILE A 32 6.81 1.49 5.66
CA ILE A 32 5.51 0.90 6.00
C ILE A 32 5.27 1.12 7.49
N PHE A 33 4.05 1.52 7.83
CA PHE A 33 3.63 1.71 9.22
C PHE A 33 2.40 0.86 9.49
N TYR A 34 2.35 0.21 10.65
CA TYR A 34 1.13 -0.39 11.15
C TYR A 34 0.41 0.59 12.07
N ILE A 35 -0.81 0.92 11.69
CA ILE A 35 -1.69 1.84 12.42
C ILE A 35 -2.67 1.02 13.24
N PHE A 36 -2.36 0.84 14.52
CA PHE A 36 -3.17 0.02 15.43
C PHE A 36 -4.61 0.54 15.56
N MET A 37 -4.82 1.86 15.58
CA MET A 37 -6.17 2.44 15.74
C MET A 37 -7.10 2.14 14.56
N HIS A 38 -6.56 2.05 13.34
CA HIS A 38 -7.32 1.81 12.12
C HIS A 38 -7.23 0.35 11.65
N ILE A 39 -6.40 -0.46 12.32
CA ILE A 39 -6.10 -1.85 11.94
C ILE A 39 -5.73 -1.91 10.45
N ALA A 40 -4.79 -1.06 10.05
CA ALA A 40 -4.38 -0.86 8.67
C ALA A 40 -2.85 -0.72 8.56
N TYR A 41 -2.33 -1.06 7.39
CA TYR A 41 -0.95 -0.80 7.01
C TYR A 41 -0.90 0.43 6.09
N LYS A 42 0.00 1.35 6.42
CA LYS A 42 0.23 2.59 5.70
C LYS A 42 1.54 2.50 4.93
N PHE A 43 1.44 2.50 3.62
CA PHE A 43 2.57 2.42 2.69
C PHE A 43 2.91 3.81 2.21
N GLN A 44 4.07 4.31 2.64
CA GLN A 44 4.65 5.52 2.05
C GLN A 44 5.39 5.13 0.78
N VAL A 45 4.95 5.69 -0.34
CA VAL A 45 5.54 5.45 -1.65
C VAL A 45 6.14 6.74 -2.20
N ILE A 46 7.23 6.62 -2.95
CA ILE A 46 7.92 7.75 -3.56
C ILE A 46 8.00 7.59 -5.07
N LYS A 47 7.80 8.69 -5.79
CA LYS A 47 7.96 8.80 -7.25
C LYS A 47 8.41 10.21 -7.60
N ASN A 48 9.51 10.35 -8.33
CA ASN A 48 10.03 11.64 -8.81
C ASN A 48 10.07 12.72 -7.72
N ASP A 49 10.66 12.41 -6.55
CA ASP A 49 10.74 13.29 -5.36
C ASP A 49 9.40 13.74 -4.79
N LYS A 50 8.32 13.00 -5.07
CA LYS A 50 7.02 13.17 -4.44
C LYS A 50 6.67 11.95 -3.60
N LEU A 51 6.17 12.19 -2.40
CA LEU A 51 5.65 11.16 -1.51
C LEU A 51 4.13 11.08 -1.64
N CYS A 52 3.62 9.87 -1.70
CA CYS A 52 2.21 9.55 -1.54
C CYS A 52 2.08 8.49 -0.45
N THR A 53 0.91 8.40 0.15
CA THR A 53 0.65 7.42 1.18
C THR A 53 -0.63 6.66 0.92
N VAL A 54 -0.55 5.34 0.97
CA VAL A 54 -1.66 4.42 0.71
C VAL A 54 -1.97 3.65 2.00
N GLU A 55 -3.20 3.70 2.47
CA GLU A 55 -3.63 2.96 3.65
C GLU A 55 -4.46 1.75 3.25
N ILE A 56 -4.03 0.56 3.66
CA ILE A 56 -4.63 -0.72 3.28
C ILE A 56 -5.06 -1.47 4.55
N PRO A 57 -6.34 -1.84 4.69
CA PRO A 57 -6.82 -2.58 5.85
C PRO A 57 -6.09 -3.92 6.02
N ARG A 58 -5.69 -4.24 7.26
CA ARG A 58 -5.00 -5.50 7.56
C ARG A 58 -5.80 -6.74 7.15
N LYS A 59 -7.13 -6.71 7.38
CA LYS A 59 -8.03 -7.82 7.01
C LYS A 59 -8.01 -8.12 5.51
N LEU A 60 -7.88 -7.08 4.67
CA LEU A 60 -7.78 -7.24 3.23
C LEU A 60 -6.49 -8.00 2.88
N LEU A 61 -5.36 -7.55 3.43
CA LEU A 61 -4.05 -8.18 3.22
C LEU A 61 -3.98 -9.62 3.72
N GLU A 62 -4.57 -9.92 4.88
CA GLU A 62 -4.63 -11.29 5.40
C GLU A 62 -5.48 -12.20 4.50
N GLY A 63 -6.59 -11.67 3.95
CA GLY A 63 -7.47 -12.41 3.04
C GLY A 63 -6.87 -12.69 1.67
N LEU A 64 -5.92 -11.87 1.20
CA LEU A 64 -5.24 -12.07 -0.10
C LEU A 64 -4.40 -13.34 -0.17
N ARG A 65 -4.02 -13.94 0.97
CA ARG A 65 -3.26 -15.20 1.01
C ARG A 65 -3.98 -16.37 0.32
N SER A 66 -5.31 -16.30 0.20
CA SER A 66 -6.11 -17.33 -0.48
C SER A 66 -6.31 -17.07 -1.98
N ARG A 67 -5.63 -16.06 -2.58
CA ARG A 67 -5.79 -15.64 -3.99
C ARG A 67 -7.26 -15.38 -4.35
N ASN A 68 -7.96 -14.71 -3.44
CA ASN A 68 -9.35 -14.33 -3.66
C ASN A 68 -9.41 -13.13 -4.61
N LEU A 69 -9.89 -13.36 -5.84
CA LEU A 69 -10.00 -12.36 -6.89
C LEU A 69 -10.75 -11.10 -6.45
N MET A 70 -11.81 -11.24 -5.64
CA MET A 70 -12.56 -10.07 -5.15
C MET A 70 -11.70 -9.17 -4.25
N LEU A 71 -10.82 -9.75 -3.44
CA LEU A 71 -9.93 -8.99 -2.57
C LEU A 71 -8.79 -8.35 -3.37
N GLU A 72 -8.34 -8.99 -4.45
CA GLU A 72 -7.35 -8.40 -5.37
C GLU A 72 -7.92 -7.21 -6.14
N GLU A 73 -9.16 -7.30 -6.61
CA GLU A 73 -9.88 -6.17 -7.22
C GLU A 73 -10.05 -5.01 -6.24
N GLU A 74 -10.42 -5.30 -4.99
CA GLU A 74 -10.54 -4.30 -3.94
C GLU A 74 -9.20 -3.63 -3.60
N LEU A 75 -8.12 -4.42 -3.52
CA LEU A 75 -6.75 -3.90 -3.34
C LEU A 75 -6.39 -2.96 -4.48
N ASN A 76 -6.59 -3.38 -5.73
CA ASN A 76 -6.32 -2.57 -6.90
C ASN A 76 -7.12 -1.26 -6.87
N ARG A 77 -8.39 -1.31 -6.47
CA ARG A 77 -9.22 -0.11 -6.33
C ARG A 77 -8.62 0.87 -5.32
N ILE A 78 -8.20 0.40 -4.15
CA ILE A 78 -7.60 1.25 -3.10
C ILE A 78 -6.31 1.90 -3.60
N ILE A 79 -5.42 1.10 -4.20
CA ILE A 79 -4.13 1.58 -4.71
C ILE A 79 -4.36 2.58 -5.85
N ASN A 80 -5.16 2.24 -6.85
CA ASN A 80 -5.44 3.13 -7.98
C ASN A 80 -6.07 4.45 -7.51
N THR A 81 -7.11 4.38 -6.67
CA THR A 81 -7.75 5.59 -6.13
C THR A 81 -6.74 6.46 -5.39
N SER A 82 -5.85 5.87 -4.59
CA SER A 82 -4.86 6.63 -3.84
C SER A 82 -3.77 7.25 -4.73
N LEU A 83 -3.29 6.50 -5.74
CA LEU A 83 -2.17 6.92 -6.59
C LEU A 83 -2.59 7.83 -7.76
N GLU A 84 -3.81 7.68 -8.27
CA GLU A 84 -4.38 8.53 -9.33
C GLU A 84 -4.76 9.92 -8.82
N HIS A 85 -5.07 10.04 -7.53
CA HIS A 85 -5.34 11.34 -6.91
C HIS A 85 -4.04 12.16 -6.87
N SER A 86 -3.97 13.20 -7.71
CA SER A 86 -2.83 14.14 -7.78
C SER A 86 -2.44 14.71 -6.42
N ASP A 87 -3.42 14.89 -5.54
CA ASP A 87 -3.26 15.45 -4.20
C ASP A 87 -2.51 14.50 -3.24
N CYS A 88 -2.41 13.22 -3.57
CA CYS A 88 -1.61 12.30 -2.78
C CYS A 88 -0.12 12.62 -2.88
N TRP A 89 0.35 13.06 -4.05
CA TRP A 89 1.76 13.26 -4.37
C TRP A 89 2.28 14.62 -3.89
N ASN A 90 2.64 14.65 -2.61
CA ASN A 90 3.20 15.83 -1.97
C ASN A 90 4.70 15.93 -2.23
N LYS A 91 5.18 17.11 -2.60
CA LYS A 91 6.61 17.37 -2.81
C LYS A 91 7.34 17.27 -1.47
N VAL A 92 8.43 16.52 -1.44
CA VAL A 92 9.30 16.35 -0.26
C VAL A 92 10.28 17.50 -0.13
#